data_AF-A0A958H2Y3-F1
#
_entry.id   AF-A0A958H2Y3-F1
#
_cell.length_a   1.000
_cell.length_b   1.000
_cell.length_c   1.000
_cell.angle_alpha   90.00
_cell.angle_beta   90.00
_cell.angle_gamma   90.00
#
_symmetry.space_group_name_H-M   'P 1'
#
loop_
_entity.id
_entity.type
_entity.pdbx_description
1 polymer ?
#
loop_
_entity_poly.entity_id
_entity_poly.type
_entity_poly.pdbx_seq_one_letter_code
_entity_poly.pdbx_strand_id
1 'polypeptide(L)'
;LSDVEVETLLEPAQKQPARAQTVFERGMTLRTEIHRIFSRIAAGESLAESDLAGLNHLLLDESISSTIIPAGQGYTWSWGGEANALERVLWPIAWSAAELLVSDKLKRVGQCAGESCGWLFLDISRNGSRRWCEMKHCGNRAKARRHYRRTKG
;
A
#
# COMPACT_ATOMS: atom_id res chain seq x y z
N LEU A 1 2.29 4.90 9.72
CA LEU A 1 1.96 5.93 10.71
C LEU A 1 2.80 5.63 11.94
N SER A 2 3.44 6.64 12.51
CA SER A 2 4.04 6.48 13.84
C SER A 2 2.94 6.42 14.91
N ASP A 3 3.24 5.89 16.09
CA ASP A 3 2.28 5.85 17.21
C ASP A 3 1.78 7.27 17.56
N VAL A 4 2.66 8.26 17.44
CA VAL A 4 2.34 9.69 17.61
C VAL A 4 1.32 10.17 16.58
N GLU A 5 1.47 9.78 15.31
CA GLU A 5 0.50 10.16 14.28
C GLU A 5 -0.88 9.55 14.52
N VAL A 6 -0.93 8.30 14.97
CA VAL A 6 -2.20 7.65 15.31
C VAL A 6 -2.88 8.42 16.45
N GLU A 7 -2.15 8.74 17.50
CA GLU A 7 -2.69 9.48 18.65
C GLU A 7 -3.21 10.87 18.25
N THR A 8 -2.50 11.59 17.38
CA THR A 8 -2.93 12.91 16.88
C THR A 8 -4.22 12.88 16.05
N LEU A 9 -4.63 11.71 15.53
CA LEU A 9 -5.83 11.56 14.71
C LEU A 9 -7.06 11.14 15.51
N LEU A 10 -6.88 10.61 16.72
CA LEU A 10 -7.99 10.11 17.54
C LEU A 10 -8.95 11.22 17.94
N GLU A 11 -8.44 12.36 18.41
CA GLU A 11 -9.28 13.47 18.85
C GLU A 11 -10.09 14.09 17.67
N PRO A 12 -9.48 14.42 16.50
CA PRO A 12 -10.24 14.84 15.32
C PRO A 12 -11.29 13.82 14.87
N ALA A 13 -10.97 12.52 14.92
CA ALA A 13 -11.88 11.47 14.50
C ALA A 13 -13.11 11.37 15.42
N GLN A 14 -12.91 11.52 16.74
CA GLN A 14 -14.01 11.56 17.71
C GLN A 14 -14.88 12.81 17.55
N LYS A 15 -14.28 13.97 17.25
CA LYS A 15 -15.02 15.22 17.02
C LYS A 15 -15.81 15.22 15.70
N GLN A 16 -15.36 14.47 14.70
CA GLN A 16 -15.97 14.44 13.36
C GLN A 16 -16.19 13.00 12.86
N PRO A 17 -17.07 12.22 13.50
CA PRO A 17 -17.21 10.78 13.22
C PRO A 17 -17.70 10.47 11.81
N ALA A 18 -18.62 11.28 11.26
CA ALA A 18 -19.08 11.11 9.88
C ALA A 18 -17.95 11.33 8.87
N ARG A 19 -17.12 12.36 9.07
CA ARG A 19 -15.95 12.63 8.22
C ARG A 19 -14.90 11.54 8.36
N ALA A 20 -14.64 11.07 9.59
CA ALA A 20 -13.71 9.96 9.84
C ALA A 20 -14.17 8.68 9.13
N GLN A 21 -15.48 8.38 9.13
CA GLN A 21 -16.05 7.26 8.40
C GLN A 21 -15.84 7.40 6.89
N THR A 22 -16.09 8.58 6.32
CA THR A 22 -15.82 8.84 4.89
C THR A 22 -14.34 8.65 4.54
N VAL A 23 -13.42 9.11 5.40
CA VAL A 23 -11.97 8.92 5.19
C VAL A 23 -11.58 7.45 5.27
N PHE A 24 -12.16 6.70 6.21
CA PHE A 24 -11.94 5.27 6.34
C PHE A 24 -12.38 4.51 5.07
N GLU A 25 -13.58 4.83 4.56
CA GLU A 25 -14.10 4.26 3.32
C GLU A 25 -13.23 4.61 2.11
N ARG A 26 -12.77 5.88 2.01
CA ARG A 26 -11.78 6.29 1.00
C ARG A 26 -10.49 5.47 1.10
N GLY A 27 -10.02 5.19 2.32
CA GLY A 27 -8.85 4.33 2.55
C GLY A 27 -9.05 2.88 2.10
N MET A 28 -10.23 2.31 2.32
CA MET A 28 -10.57 0.97 1.81
C MET A 28 -10.62 0.93 0.29
N THR A 29 -11.20 1.94 -0.34
CA THR A 29 -11.24 2.10 -1.80
C THR A 29 -9.82 2.21 -2.36
N LEU A 30 -9.00 3.11 -1.82
CA LEU A 30 -7.61 3.30 -2.22
C LEU A 30 -6.80 2.00 -2.12
N ARG A 31 -6.94 1.26 -1.00
CA ARG A 31 -6.30 -0.04 -0.82
C ARG A 31 -6.69 -1.02 -1.92
N THR A 32 -7.96 -1.06 -2.28
CA THR A 32 -8.49 -1.97 -3.31
C THR A 32 -7.97 -1.59 -4.70
N GLU A 33 -7.91 -0.29 -5.01
CA GLU A 33 -7.37 0.22 -6.27
C GLU A 33 -5.88 -0.07 -6.40
N ILE A 34 -5.07 0.25 -5.39
CA ILE A 34 -3.64 -0.05 -5.33
C ILE A 34 -3.41 -1.55 -5.51
N HIS A 35 -4.16 -2.39 -4.79
CA HIS A 35 -4.04 -3.84 -4.89
C HIS A 35 -4.33 -4.34 -6.31
N ARG A 36 -5.40 -3.83 -6.94
CA ARG A 36 -5.78 -4.19 -8.30
C ARG A 36 -4.70 -3.78 -9.31
N ILE A 37 -4.24 -2.53 -9.26
CA ILE A 37 -3.17 -1.98 -10.12
C ILE A 37 -1.94 -2.88 -10.06
N PHE A 38 -1.41 -3.12 -8.85
CA PHE A 38 -0.18 -3.88 -8.69
C PHE A 38 -0.35 -5.39 -8.91
N SER A 39 -1.56 -5.93 -8.75
CA SER A 39 -1.85 -7.33 -9.11
C SER A 39 -1.80 -7.54 -10.62
N ARG A 40 -2.36 -6.61 -11.41
CA ARG A 40 -2.27 -6.64 -12.88
C ARG A 40 -0.82 -6.55 -13.35
N ILE A 41 -0.06 -5.62 -12.78
CA ILE A 41 1.37 -5.48 -13.05
C ILE A 41 2.13 -6.77 -12.73
N ALA A 42 1.88 -7.37 -11.56
CA ALA A 42 2.53 -8.62 -11.15
C ALA A 42 2.17 -9.80 -12.06
N ALA A 43 0.99 -9.76 -12.71
CA ALA A 43 0.55 -10.72 -13.71
C ALA A 43 1.10 -10.43 -15.12
N GLY A 44 1.81 -9.32 -15.32
CA GLY A 44 2.31 -8.89 -16.63
C GLY A 44 1.24 -8.28 -17.52
N GLU A 45 0.12 -7.86 -16.95
CA GLU A 45 -0.99 -7.24 -17.68
C GLU A 45 -0.77 -5.73 -17.83
N SER A 46 -1.27 -5.16 -18.93
CA SER A 46 -1.31 -3.71 -19.11
C SER A 46 -2.41 -3.08 -18.26
N LEU A 47 -2.16 -1.84 -17.83
CA LEU A 47 -3.14 -1.00 -17.14
C LEU A 47 -3.91 -0.14 -18.15
N ALA A 48 -5.22 0.00 -17.93
CA ALA A 48 -6.04 1.00 -18.60
C ALA A 48 -6.02 2.34 -17.85
N GLU A 49 -6.38 3.44 -18.49
CA GLU A 49 -6.51 4.75 -17.82
C GLU A 49 -7.51 4.71 -16.66
N SER A 50 -8.62 3.97 -16.83
CA SER A 50 -9.60 3.71 -15.77
C SER A 50 -9.00 2.98 -14.57
N ASP A 51 -7.88 2.28 -14.75
CA ASP A 51 -7.20 1.61 -13.64
C ASP A 51 -6.51 2.61 -12.71
N LEU A 52 -6.07 3.74 -13.27
CA LEU A 52 -5.32 4.79 -12.60
C LEU A 52 -6.20 5.96 -12.13
N ALA A 53 -7.44 6.04 -12.62
CA ALA A 53 -8.32 7.19 -12.39
C ALA A 53 -8.50 7.55 -10.91
N GLY A 54 -8.78 6.57 -10.04
CA GLY A 54 -8.96 6.81 -8.60
C GLY A 54 -7.68 7.27 -7.90
N LEU A 55 -6.54 6.67 -8.25
CA LEU A 55 -5.23 7.09 -7.75
C LEU A 55 -4.90 8.53 -8.20
N ASN A 56 -5.09 8.83 -9.49
CA ASN A 56 -4.85 10.17 -10.03
C ASN A 56 -5.77 11.22 -9.42
N HIS A 57 -7.05 10.90 -9.20
CA HIS A 57 -7.98 11.81 -8.52
C HIS A 57 -7.48 12.14 -7.11
N LEU A 58 -6.95 11.16 -6.37
CA LEU A 58 -6.37 11.43 -5.07
C LEU A 58 -5.12 12.29 -5.17
N LEU A 59 -4.24 12.07 -6.16
CA LEU A 59 -3.02 12.85 -6.39
C LEU A 59 -3.28 14.31 -6.85
N LEU A 60 -4.49 14.60 -7.32
CA LEU A 60 -4.90 15.95 -7.71
C LEU A 60 -5.63 16.71 -6.60
N ASP A 61 -5.79 16.11 -5.41
CA ASP A 61 -6.51 16.73 -4.29
C ASP A 61 -5.71 17.92 -3.71
N GLU A 62 -6.01 19.12 -4.19
CA GLU A 62 -5.35 20.39 -3.81
C GLU A 62 -5.50 20.73 -2.31
N SER A 63 -6.44 20.08 -1.60
CA SER A 63 -6.59 20.24 -0.16
C SER A 63 -5.41 19.66 0.63
N ILE A 64 -4.53 18.93 -0.05
CA ILE A 64 -3.38 18.25 0.53
C ILE A 64 -2.11 19.02 0.19
N SER A 65 -1.72 19.93 1.09
CA SER A 65 -0.44 20.62 0.99
C SER A 65 0.70 19.73 1.48
N SER A 66 1.76 19.58 0.70
CA SER A 66 2.99 18.88 1.11
C SER A 66 4.11 19.87 1.40
N THR A 67 4.75 19.74 2.56
CA THR A 67 5.92 20.55 2.92
C THR A 67 7.06 19.66 3.40
N ILE A 68 8.29 20.14 3.26
CA ILE A 68 9.46 19.49 3.84
C ILE A 68 9.74 20.18 5.18
N ILE A 69 9.73 19.40 6.26
CA ILE A 69 9.99 19.88 7.62
C ILE A 69 11.26 19.24 8.19
N PRO A 70 11.98 19.92 9.09
CA PRO A 70 13.10 19.32 9.82
C PRO A 70 12.65 18.13 10.67
N ALA A 71 13.43 17.05 10.68
CA ALA A 71 13.21 15.88 11.52
C ALA A 71 14.54 15.26 11.98
N GLY A 72 14.86 15.39 13.27
CA GLY A 72 16.14 14.94 13.83
C GLY A 72 17.33 15.62 13.14
N GLN A 73 18.23 14.84 12.54
CA GLN A 73 19.38 15.34 11.76
C GLN A 73 19.09 15.49 10.26
N GLY A 74 17.84 15.33 9.81
CA GLY A 74 17.47 15.39 8.41
C GLY A 74 16.13 16.10 8.18
N TYR A 75 15.46 15.70 7.11
CA TYR A 75 14.19 16.28 6.68
C TYR A 75 13.19 15.17 6.38
N THR A 76 11.90 15.47 6.58
CA THR A 76 10.79 14.57 6.22
C THR A 76 9.68 15.33 5.53
N TRP A 77 8.85 14.59 4.80
CA TRP A 77 7.58 15.11 4.31
C TRP A 77 6.59 15.29 5.46
N SER A 78 5.87 16.41 5.43
CA SER A 78 4.65 16.67 6.18
C SER A 78 3.50 16.89 5.21
N TRP A 79 2.32 16.37 5.54
CA TRP A 79 1.17 16.33 4.65
C TRP A 79 -0.05 16.94 5.33
N GLY A 80 -0.73 17.84 4.61
CA GLY A 80 -1.97 18.51 5.03
C GLY A 80 -1.77 19.68 6.00
N GLY A 81 -2.82 20.49 6.12
CA GLY A 81 -3.02 21.45 7.22
C GLY A 81 -4.05 20.93 8.23
N GLU A 82 -4.22 21.61 9.38
CA GLU A 82 -5.14 21.17 10.46
C GLU A 82 -6.57 20.86 9.97
N ALA A 83 -7.05 21.59 8.97
CA ALA A 83 -8.39 21.41 8.39
C ALA A 83 -8.62 20.04 7.73
N ASN A 84 -7.55 19.34 7.31
CA ASN A 84 -7.58 18.05 6.62
C ASN A 84 -6.78 16.97 7.37
N ALA A 85 -6.74 17.10 8.70
CA ALA A 85 -5.99 16.19 9.56
C ALA A 85 -6.40 14.73 9.34
N LEU A 86 -7.68 14.43 9.08
CA LEU A 86 -8.14 13.05 8.88
C LEU A 86 -7.65 12.47 7.54
N GLU A 87 -7.75 13.24 6.45
CA GLU A 87 -7.39 12.82 5.10
C GLU A 87 -5.89 12.60 4.91
N ARG A 88 -5.05 13.23 5.75
CA ARG A 88 -3.58 13.19 5.63
C ARG A 88 -3.01 11.77 5.58
N VAL A 89 -3.69 10.77 6.13
CA VAL A 89 -3.22 9.38 6.16
C VAL A 89 -3.24 8.71 4.80
N LEU A 90 -4.11 9.18 3.89
CA LEU A 90 -4.29 8.59 2.57
C LEU A 90 -3.18 9.01 1.60
N TRP A 91 -2.69 10.24 1.75
CA TRP A 91 -1.77 10.81 0.80
C TRP A 91 -0.39 10.15 0.74
N PRO A 92 0.32 9.89 1.85
CA PRO A 92 1.60 9.17 1.80
C PRO A 92 1.47 7.80 1.11
N ILE A 93 0.30 7.16 1.24
CA ILE A 93 0.00 5.86 0.63
C ILE A 93 -0.17 6.03 -0.88
N ALA A 94 -1.00 6.98 -1.32
CA ALA A 94 -1.21 7.30 -2.73
C ALA A 94 0.11 7.74 -3.41
N TRP A 95 0.86 8.64 -2.79
CA TRP A 95 2.16 9.09 -3.26
C TRP A 95 3.16 7.94 -3.38
N SER A 96 3.26 7.08 -2.35
CA SER A 96 4.17 5.92 -2.41
C SER A 96 3.80 4.93 -3.51
N ALA A 97 2.51 4.75 -3.78
CA ALA A 97 2.04 3.91 -4.88
C ALA A 97 2.40 4.53 -6.24
N ALA A 98 2.18 5.85 -6.40
CA ALA A 98 2.53 6.58 -7.62
C ALA A 98 4.04 6.56 -7.89
N GLU A 99 4.86 6.84 -6.88
CA GLU A 99 6.32 6.74 -6.96
C GLU A 99 6.78 5.34 -7.35
N LEU A 100 6.17 4.29 -6.79
CA LEU A 100 6.48 2.92 -7.17
C LEU A 100 6.12 2.64 -8.64
N LEU A 101 4.98 3.14 -9.12
CA LEU A 101 4.52 2.99 -10.51
C LEU A 101 5.49 3.61 -11.52
N VAL A 102 6.12 4.75 -11.19
CA VAL A 102 7.04 5.44 -12.10
C VAL A 102 8.51 5.06 -11.89
N SER A 103 8.79 4.16 -10.95
CA SER A 103 10.17 3.75 -10.62
C SER A 103 10.60 2.46 -11.31
N ASP A 104 11.92 2.27 -11.43
CA ASP A 104 12.53 1.00 -11.86
C ASP A 104 12.21 -0.19 -10.93
N LYS A 105 11.69 0.07 -9.73
CA LYS A 105 11.29 -0.98 -8.77
C LYS A 105 9.97 -1.63 -9.17
N LEU A 106 9.23 -1.08 -10.11
CA LEU A 106 7.97 -1.65 -10.60
C LEU A 106 8.13 -3.12 -11.03
N LYS A 107 9.23 -3.44 -11.73
CA LYS A 107 9.58 -4.81 -12.17
C LYS A 107 9.85 -5.80 -11.03
N ARG A 108 9.92 -5.31 -9.79
CA ARG A 108 10.15 -6.09 -8.57
C ARG A 108 8.85 -6.33 -7.81
N VAL A 109 7.73 -5.78 -8.26
CA VAL A 109 6.42 -6.07 -7.69
C VAL A 109 6.02 -7.49 -8.08
N GLY A 110 5.70 -8.31 -7.08
CA GLY A 110 5.23 -9.67 -7.28
C GLY A 110 3.99 -9.96 -6.45
N GLN A 111 3.21 -10.94 -6.88
CA GLN A 111 2.08 -11.46 -6.11
C GLN A 111 2.43 -12.84 -5.54
N CYS A 112 2.01 -13.08 -4.30
CA CYS A 112 2.29 -14.30 -3.57
C CYS A 112 1.72 -15.53 -4.30
N ALA A 113 2.57 -16.52 -4.59
CA ALA A 113 2.16 -17.79 -5.19
C ALA A 113 1.38 -18.72 -4.23
N GLY A 114 1.07 -18.24 -3.01
CA GLY A 114 0.34 -18.98 -1.99
C GLY A 114 -1.12 -19.14 -2.39
N GLU A 115 -1.64 -20.36 -2.28
CA GLU A 115 -3.07 -20.64 -2.49
C GLU A 115 -3.93 -19.71 -1.64
N SER A 116 -4.85 -19.00 -2.30
CA SER A 116 -5.77 -18.02 -1.72
C SER A 116 -5.11 -16.85 -0.98
N CYS A 117 -3.82 -16.57 -1.21
CA CYS A 117 -3.15 -15.47 -0.51
C CYS A 117 -3.36 -14.11 -1.18
N GLY A 118 -3.05 -13.98 -2.48
CA GLY A 118 -3.21 -12.74 -3.24
C GLY A 118 -2.39 -11.53 -2.75
N TRP A 119 -1.57 -11.67 -1.72
CA TRP A 119 -0.76 -10.57 -1.18
C TRP A 119 0.33 -10.15 -2.16
N LEU A 120 0.52 -8.84 -2.28
CA LEU A 120 1.59 -8.24 -3.06
C LEU A 120 2.85 -8.11 -2.21
N PHE A 121 4.01 -8.09 -2.87
CA PHE A 121 5.29 -7.81 -2.24
C PHE A 121 6.22 -7.09 -3.21
N LEU A 122 7.15 -6.33 -2.63
CA LEU A 122 8.32 -5.84 -3.36
C LEU A 122 9.48 -6.81 -3.17
N ASP A 123 10.02 -7.34 -4.27
CA ASP A 123 11.14 -8.26 -4.23
C ASP A 123 12.47 -7.54 -4.03
N ILE A 124 12.86 -7.43 -2.76
CA ILE A 124 14.17 -6.92 -2.33
C ILE A 124 15.25 -8.00 -2.22
N SER A 125 14.99 -9.24 -2.67
CA SER A 125 15.99 -10.31 -2.66
C SER A 125 17.07 -10.07 -3.70
N ARG A 126 18.31 -10.50 -3.42
CA ARG A 126 19.45 -10.26 -4.32
C ARG A 126 19.20 -10.66 -5.77
N ASN A 127 18.53 -11.79 -5.99
CA ASN A 127 18.35 -12.37 -7.32
C ASN A 127 16.95 -12.16 -7.91
N GLY A 128 16.04 -11.44 -7.24
CA GLY A 128 14.67 -11.28 -7.74
C GLY A 128 13.88 -12.60 -7.79
N SER A 129 14.13 -13.49 -6.82
CA SER A 129 13.59 -14.85 -6.82
C SER A 129 12.53 -15.08 -5.74
N ARG A 130 11.98 -14.03 -5.14
CA ARG A 130 10.95 -14.16 -4.10
C ARG A 130 9.65 -14.60 -4.74
N ARG A 131 9.06 -15.67 -4.19
CA ARG A 131 7.78 -16.25 -4.66
C ARG A 131 6.63 -16.10 -3.67
N TRP A 132 6.94 -15.73 -2.43
CA TRP A 132 5.98 -15.74 -1.33
C TRP A 132 6.01 -14.40 -0.60
N CYS A 133 4.84 -13.89 -0.20
CA CYS A 133 4.74 -12.69 0.62
C CYS A 133 5.53 -12.84 1.92
N GLU A 134 5.58 -14.04 2.50
CA GLU A 134 6.50 -14.36 3.59
C GLU A 134 6.85 -15.85 3.57
N MET A 135 8.13 -16.16 3.81
CA MET A 135 8.59 -17.55 3.89
C MET A 135 7.94 -18.29 5.05
N LYS A 136 7.84 -17.66 6.24
CA LYS A 136 7.29 -18.27 7.46
C LYS A 136 5.82 -18.68 7.33
N HIS A 137 5.05 -17.93 6.54
CA HIS A 137 3.64 -18.24 6.28
C HIS A 137 3.45 -19.03 4.98
N CYS A 138 3.41 -18.36 3.84
CA CYS A 138 3.07 -18.98 2.56
C CYS A 138 4.13 -19.99 2.08
N GLY A 139 5.41 -19.69 2.29
CA GLY A 139 6.51 -20.59 1.92
C GLY A 139 6.47 -21.92 2.65
N ASN A 140 6.27 -21.89 3.98
CA ASN A 140 6.18 -23.09 4.81
C ASN A 140 4.91 -23.89 4.54
N ARG A 141 3.75 -23.23 4.36
CA ARG A 141 2.51 -23.93 3.94
C ARG A 141 2.70 -24.68 2.63
N ALA A 142 3.36 -24.07 1.65
CA ALA A 142 3.65 -24.73 0.37
C ALA A 142 4.59 -25.93 0.52
N LYS A 143 5.62 -25.85 1.39
CA LYS A 143 6.51 -26.98 1.69
C LYS A 143 5.77 -28.14 2.36
N ALA A 144 4.96 -27.86 3.38
CA ALA A 144 4.19 -28.87 4.11
C ALA A 144 3.24 -29.65 3.18
N ARG A 145 2.53 -28.96 2.28
CA ARG A 145 1.66 -29.61 1.28
C ARG A 145 2.43 -30.50 0.32
N ARG A 146 3.60 -30.06 -0.16
CA ARG A 146 4.45 -30.89 -1.04
C ARG A 146 4.93 -32.15 -0.31
N HIS A 147 5.30 -32.05 0.96
CA HIS A 147 5.66 -33.20 1.78
C HIS A 147 4.48 -34.16 1.91
N TYR A 148 3.30 -33.67 2.31
CA TYR A 148 2.08 -34.48 2.45
C TYR A 148 1.73 -35.26 1.18
N ARG A 149 1.79 -34.61 0.01
CA ARG A 149 1.52 -35.25 -1.29
C ARG A 149 2.53 -36.36 -1.63
N ARG A 150 3.78 -36.28 -1.15
CA ARG A 150 4.80 -37.32 -1.36
C ARG A 150 4.69 -38.48 -0.38
N THR A 151 4.11 -38.27 0.79
CA THR A 151 4.02 -39.30 1.85
C THR A 151 2.71 -40.07 1.84
N LYS A 152 1.66 -39.56 1.17
CA LYS A 152 0.33 -40.18 1.11
C LYS A 152 -0.15 -40.51 -0.31
N GLY A 153 0.67 -40.27 -1.33
CA GLY A 153 0.50 -40.78 -2.69
C GLY A 153 1.55 -41.84 -2.95
#